data_AF-A0AA41S062-F1
#
_entry.id   AF-A0AA41S062-F1
#
_cell.length_a   1.000
_cell.length_b   1.000
_cell.length_c   1.000
_cell.angle_alpha   90.00
_cell.angle_beta   90.00
_cell.angle_gamma   90.00
#
_symmetry.space_group_name_H-M   'P 1'
#
loop_
_entity.id
_entity.type
_entity.pdbx_description
1 polymer ?
#
loop_
_entity_poly.entity_id
_entity_poly.type
_entity_poly.pdbx_seq_one_letter_code
_entity_poly.pdbx_strand_id
1 'polypeptide(L)'
;MFLFKNSNDPLRIGPNEFAALWSCLGQWRGIFERFDRDRSGKIDSMELKDALLSLGFAVPPSVLQLLMSKYDDGSGRRGELNFDSFVECGMIVKGLTEKFKEKDPRYTGSATLTYETFMTMIMPFLVSY
;
A
#
# COMPACT_ATOMS: atom_id res chain seq x y z
N MET A 1 1.64 -8.94 1.90
CA MET A 1 2.52 -10.11 1.72
C MET A 1 4.00 -9.76 1.51
N PHE A 2 4.36 -8.51 1.15
CA PHE A 2 5.74 -8.07 0.89
C PHE A 2 6.65 -7.83 2.10
N LEU A 3 6.12 -7.75 3.32
CA LEU A 3 6.92 -7.33 4.49
C LEU A 3 7.56 -8.46 5.29
N PHE A 4 7.25 -9.73 4.96
CA PHE A 4 7.57 -10.84 5.86
C PHE A 4 8.23 -12.04 5.17
N LYS A 5 8.64 -11.93 3.89
CA LYS A 5 9.15 -13.12 3.20
C LYS A 5 10.32 -12.82 2.27
N ASN A 6 11.47 -13.39 2.62
CA ASN A 6 12.57 -13.61 1.67
C ASN A 6 12.16 -14.75 0.72
N SER A 7 12.52 -14.63 -0.56
CA SER A 7 12.14 -15.58 -1.62
C SER A 7 12.60 -17.03 -1.38
N ASN A 8 13.49 -17.27 -0.41
CA ASN A 8 14.01 -18.59 -0.05
C ASN A 8 13.36 -19.22 1.20
N ASP A 9 12.42 -18.53 1.87
CA ASP A 9 11.75 -19.11 3.04
C ASP A 9 10.60 -20.06 2.66
N PRO A 10 10.42 -21.18 3.39
CA PRO A 10 9.31 -22.11 3.15
C PRO A 10 7.95 -21.39 3.16
N LEU A 11 6.94 -21.95 2.47
CA LEU A 11 5.56 -21.42 2.47
C LEU A 11 4.88 -21.41 3.84
N ARG A 12 5.58 -21.82 4.91
CA ARG A 12 5.06 -21.86 6.26
C ARG A 12 5.59 -20.66 7.05
N ILE A 13 4.65 -19.80 7.41
CA ILE A 13 4.86 -18.71 8.35
C ILE A 13 4.95 -19.35 9.75
N GLY A 14 6.05 -19.11 10.47
CA GLY A 14 6.19 -19.57 11.84
C GLY A 14 5.30 -18.78 12.82
N PRO A 15 5.21 -19.20 14.09
CA PRO A 15 4.33 -18.54 15.07
C PRO A 15 4.65 -17.06 15.28
N ASN A 16 5.93 -16.68 15.24
CA ASN A 16 6.38 -15.30 15.43
C ASN A 16 6.02 -14.42 14.24
N GLU A 17 6.27 -14.93 13.03
CA GLU A 17 5.91 -14.25 11.78
C GLU A 17 4.39 -14.11 11.66
N PHE A 18 3.64 -15.12 12.09
CA PHE A 18 2.18 -15.09 12.14
C PHE A 18 1.69 -14.03 13.13
N ALA A 19 2.26 -13.98 14.34
CA ALA A 19 1.91 -12.95 15.33
C ALA A 19 2.18 -11.54 14.80
N ALA A 20 3.31 -11.32 14.13
CA ALA A 20 3.64 -10.05 13.51
C ALA A 20 2.66 -9.68 12.37
N LEU A 21 2.31 -10.64 11.51
CA LEU A 21 1.31 -10.47 10.46
C LEU A 21 -0.08 -10.15 11.02
N TRP A 22 -0.51 -10.88 12.05
CA TRP A 22 -1.78 -10.67 12.72
C TRP A 22 -1.86 -9.28 13.35
N SER A 23 -0.80 -8.86 14.04
CA SER A 23 -0.70 -7.50 14.59
C SER A 23 -0.74 -6.44 13.48
N CYS A 24 -0.05 -6.66 12.36
CA CYS A 24 -0.06 -5.75 11.22
C CYS A 24 -1.46 -5.64 10.62
N LEU A 25 -2.15 -6.77 10.39
CA LEU A 25 -3.54 -6.78 9.90
C LEU A 25 -4.48 -6.08 10.88
N GLY A 26 -4.30 -6.26 12.20
CA GLY A 26 -5.06 -5.55 13.22
C GLY A 26 -4.87 -4.03 13.15
N GLN A 27 -3.65 -3.55 12.89
CA GLN A 27 -3.38 -2.13 12.67
C GLN A 27 -4.09 -1.61 11.41
N TRP A 28 -3.98 -2.31 10.29
CA TRP A 28 -4.69 -1.96 9.06
C TRP A 28 -6.21 -1.93 9.26
N ARG A 29 -6.75 -2.90 10.00
CA ARG A 29 -8.17 -2.97 10.35
C ARG A 29 -8.61 -1.78 11.19
N GLY A 30 -7.85 -1.42 12.22
CA GLY A 30 -8.16 -0.26 13.06
C GLY A 30 -8.11 1.06 12.29
N ILE A 31 -7.22 1.18 11.30
CA ILE A 31 -7.17 2.34 10.41
C ILE A 31 -8.38 2.35 9.49
N PHE A 32 -8.71 1.23 8.84
CA PHE A 32 -9.87 1.12 7.98
C PHE A 32 -11.16 1.56 8.70
N GLU A 33 -11.43 1.01 9.88
CA GLU A 33 -12.62 1.35 10.67
C GLU A 33 -12.65 2.80 11.16
N ARG A 34 -11.47 3.41 11.34
CA ARG A 34 -11.36 4.82 11.74
C ARG A 34 -11.66 5.77 10.58
N PHE A 35 -11.32 5.39 9.36
CA PHE A 35 -11.43 6.24 8.18
C PHE A 35 -12.67 5.96 7.33
N ASP A 36 -13.33 4.81 7.49
CA ASP A 36 -14.69 4.53 7.01
C ASP A 36 -15.68 5.32 7.87
N ARG A 37 -15.80 6.62 7.59
CA ARG A 37 -16.51 7.58 8.45
C ARG A 37 -18.02 7.40 8.34
N ASP A 38 -18.48 7.01 7.16
CA ASP A 38 -19.89 6.77 6.89
C ASP A 38 -20.34 5.36 7.26
N ARG A 39 -19.39 4.47 7.64
CA ARG A 39 -19.62 3.06 7.98
C ARG A 39 -20.24 2.29 6.80
N SER A 40 -19.87 2.67 5.58
CA SER A 40 -20.27 1.98 4.37
C SER A 40 -19.62 0.59 4.24
N GLY A 41 -18.59 0.31 5.05
CA GLY A 41 -17.74 -0.87 4.90
C GLY A 41 -16.77 -0.72 3.73
N LYS A 42 -16.57 0.51 3.25
CA LYS A 42 -15.68 0.86 2.16
C LYS A 42 -14.97 2.18 2.44
N ILE A 43 -13.93 2.46 1.66
CA ILE A 43 -13.13 3.68 1.74
C ILE A 43 -13.19 4.41 0.41
N ASP A 44 -13.67 5.65 0.43
CA ASP A 44 -13.66 6.50 -0.74
C ASP A 44 -12.29 7.19 -0.96
N SER A 45 -12.16 7.95 -2.05
CA SER A 45 -10.92 8.66 -2.39
C SER A 45 -10.45 9.67 -1.34
N MET A 46 -11.37 10.36 -0.65
CA MET A 46 -11.02 11.35 0.38
C MET A 46 -10.60 10.64 1.67
N GLU A 47 -11.32 9.60 2.05
CA GLU A 47 -10.98 8.77 3.21
C GLU A 47 -9.64 8.06 3.01
N LEU A 48 -9.36 7.55 1.81
CA LEU A 48 -8.06 6.95 1.48
C LEU A 48 -6.93 7.96 1.61
N LYS A 49 -7.12 9.18 1.12
CA LYS A 49 -6.11 10.25 1.25
C LYS A 49 -5.78 10.52 2.72
N ASP A 50 -6.81 10.68 3.54
CA ASP A 50 -6.64 10.96 4.97
C ASP A 50 -6.01 9.77 5.71
N ALA A 51 -6.39 8.54 5.36
CA ALA A 51 -5.83 7.32 5.91
C ALA A 51 -4.33 7.19 5.60
N LEU A 52 -3.94 7.35 4.33
CA LEU A 52 -2.54 7.30 3.89
C LEU A 52 -1.71 8.41 4.53
N LEU A 53 -2.27 9.61 4.68
CA LEU A 53 -1.61 10.71 5.38
C LEU A 53 -1.38 10.37 6.86
N SER A 54 -2.35 9.75 7.53
CA SER A 54 -2.21 9.33 8.94
C SER A 54 -1.15 8.25 9.14
N LEU A 55 -0.90 7.46 8.09
CA LEU A 55 0.17 6.46 8.02
C LEU A 55 1.54 7.07 7.69
N GLY A 56 1.62 8.39 7.45
CA GLY A 56 2.85 9.09 7.10
C GLY A 56 3.17 9.12 5.61
N PHE A 57 2.20 8.81 4.74
CA PHE A 57 2.36 8.82 3.29
C PHE A 57 1.64 10.02 2.67
N ALA A 58 2.41 11.01 2.22
CA ALA A 58 1.89 12.13 1.45
C ALA A 58 1.80 11.76 -0.03
N VAL A 59 0.71 11.11 -0.42
CA VAL A 59 0.49 10.65 -1.80
C VAL A 59 -0.04 11.80 -2.68
N PRO A 60 0.60 12.10 -3.83
CA PRO A 60 0.11 13.12 -4.75
C PRO A 60 -1.30 12.78 -5.30
N PRO A 61 -2.16 13.80 -5.57
CA PRO A 61 -3.52 13.56 -6.09
C PRO A 61 -3.58 12.72 -7.36
N SER A 62 -2.61 12.89 -8.27
CA SER A 62 -2.52 12.10 -9.51
C SER A 62 -2.26 10.61 -9.25
N VAL A 63 -1.42 10.30 -8.26
CA VAL A 63 -1.14 8.92 -7.85
C VAL A 63 -2.35 8.32 -7.14
N LEU A 64 -3.03 9.11 -6.30
CA LEU A 64 -4.26 8.68 -5.64
C LEU A 64 -5.36 8.33 -6.65
N GLN A 65 -5.55 9.14 -7.69
CA GLN A 65 -6.50 8.84 -8.77
C GLN A 65 -6.13 7.55 -9.51
N LEU A 66 -4.84 7.34 -9.81
CA LEU A 66 -4.37 6.11 -10.43
C LEU A 66 -4.66 4.89 -9.55
N LEU A 67 -4.40 4.99 -8.23
CA LEU A 67 -4.71 3.93 -7.28
C LEU A 67 -6.22 3.61 -7.27
N MET A 68 -7.07 4.64 -7.21
CA MET A 68 -8.53 4.45 -7.25
C MET A 68 -9.01 3.80 -8.55
N SER A 69 -8.43 4.18 -9.70
CA SER A 69 -8.81 3.63 -10.99
C SER A 69 -8.53 2.13 -11.13
N LYS A 70 -7.57 1.58 -10.38
CA LYS A 70 -7.29 0.13 -10.34
C LYS A 70 -8.46 -0.67 -9.76
N TYR A 71 -9.23 -0.05 -8.86
CA TYR A 71 -10.31 -0.68 -8.11
C TYR A 71 -11.70 -0.20 -8.54
N ASP A 72 -11.77 0.64 -9.58
CA ASP A 72 -13.01 0.97 -10.24
C ASP A 72 -13.50 -0.26 -11.01
N ASP A 73 -14.76 -0.64 -10.79
CA ASP A 73 -15.40 -1.77 -11.45
C ASP A 73 -15.98 -1.39 -12.83
N GLY A 74 -15.76 -0.15 -13.28
CA GLY A 74 -16.24 0.37 -14.56
C GLY A 74 -17.74 0.67 -14.55
N SER A 75 -18.40 0.65 -13.38
CA SER A 75 -19.82 0.97 -13.23
C SER A 75 -20.15 2.47 -13.32
N GLY A 76 -19.14 3.32 -13.47
CA GLY A 76 -19.28 4.78 -13.47
C GLY A 76 -19.56 5.37 -12.08
N ARG A 77 -19.49 4.55 -11.02
CA ARG A 77 -19.49 5.01 -9.62
C ARG A 77 -18.07 5.47 -9.25
N ARG A 78 -17.97 6.37 -8.27
CA ARG A 78 -16.66 6.71 -7.69
C ARG A 78 -16.08 5.44 -7.08
N GLY A 79 -14.83 5.10 -7.41
CA GLY A 79 -14.16 3.92 -6.89
C GLY A 79 -14.12 3.93 -5.36
N GLU A 80 -14.54 2.83 -4.75
CA GLU A 80 -14.57 2.62 -3.29
C GLU A 80 -13.78 1.34 -2.99
N LEU A 81 -12.94 1.36 -1.95
CA LEU A 81 -12.14 0.20 -1.57
C LEU A 81 -12.80 -0.56 -0.44
N ASN A 82 -13.04 -1.85 -0.65
CA ASN A 82 -13.25 -2.76 0.47
C ASN A 82 -11.94 -2.94 1.27
N PHE A 83 -12.01 -3.64 2.40
CA PHE A 83 -10.85 -3.84 3.27
C PHE A 83 -9.65 -4.49 2.56
N ASP A 84 -9.88 -5.52 1.73
CA ASP A 84 -8.80 -6.24 1.05
C ASP A 84 -8.07 -5.33 0.06
N SER A 85 -8.83 -4.59 -0.76
CA SER A 85 -8.29 -3.60 -1.70
C SER A 85 -7.58 -2.45 -1.00
N PHE A 86 -8.09 -2.02 0.16
CA PHE A 86 -7.44 -1.01 1.00
C PHE A 86 -6.06 -1.49 1.52
N VAL A 87 -5.99 -2.71 2.03
CA VAL A 87 -4.74 -3.31 2.52
C VAL A 87 -3.75 -3.47 1.36
N GLU A 88 -4.20 -3.97 0.21
CA GLU A 88 -3.34 -4.12 -0.97
C GLU A 88 -2.77 -2.77 -1.43
N CYS A 89 -3.63 -1.76 -1.59
CA CYS A 89 -3.25 -0.41 -1.97
C CYS A 89 -2.23 0.19 -0.98
N GLY A 90 -2.52 0.10 0.31
CA GLY A 90 -1.64 0.60 1.36
C GLY A 90 -0.27 -0.08 1.40
N MET A 91 -0.23 -1.40 1.16
CA MET A 91 1.02 -2.16 1.08
C MET A 91 1.87 -1.77 -0.13
N ILE A 92 1.26 -1.50 -1.29
CA ILE A 92 1.95 -1.02 -2.49
C ILE A 92 2.54 0.37 -2.22
N VAL A 93 1.73 1.30 -1.70
CA VAL A 93 2.18 2.68 -1.39
C VAL A 93 3.33 2.66 -0.38
N LYS A 94 3.19 1.88 0.70
CA LYS A 94 4.24 1.73 1.71
C LYS A 94 5.54 1.21 1.10
N GLY A 95 5.49 0.11 0.37
CA GLY A 95 6.68 -0.53 -0.19
C GLY A 95 7.38 0.34 -1.24
N LEU A 96 6.63 0.98 -2.15
CA LEU A 96 7.21 1.91 -3.13
C LEU A 96 7.81 3.15 -2.45
N THR A 97 7.15 3.68 -1.41
CA THR A 97 7.67 4.83 -0.66
C THR A 97 8.96 4.47 0.08
N GLU A 98 9.04 3.30 0.70
CA GLU A 98 10.25 2.81 1.38
C GLU A 98 11.40 2.65 0.39
N LYS A 99 11.14 2.01 -0.75
CA LYS A 99 12.13 1.85 -1.82
C LYS A 99 12.60 3.18 -2.41
N PHE A 100 11.72 4.16 -2.54
CA PHE A 100 12.10 5.51 -2.97
C PHE A 100 12.97 6.21 -1.93
N LYS A 101 12.61 6.11 -0.64
CA LYS A 101 13.40 6.69 0.47
C LYS A 101 14.82 6.12 0.54
N GLU A 102 15.02 4.84 0.23
CA GLU A 102 16.36 4.24 0.09
C GLU A 102 17.24 4.95 -0.96
N LYS A 103 16.62 5.64 -1.94
CA LYS A 103 17.29 6.35 -3.05
C LYS A 103 17.27 7.87 -2.91
N ASP A 104 16.53 8.41 -1.94
CA ASP A 104 16.50 9.83 -1.58
C ASP A 104 16.93 10.03 -0.11
N PRO A 105 18.22 9.81 0.23
CA PRO A 105 18.71 9.89 1.61
C PRO A 105 18.65 11.31 2.19
N ARG A 106 18.47 12.33 1.34
CA ARG A 106 18.37 13.74 1.73
C ARG A 106 16.93 14.22 1.87
N TYR A 107 15.94 13.35 1.65
CA TYR A 107 14.51 13.68 1.70
C TYR A 107 14.15 14.90 0.83
N THR A 108 14.73 14.98 -0.37
CA THR A 108 14.51 16.07 -1.32
C THR A 108 13.23 15.91 -2.13
N GLY A 109 12.60 14.73 -2.08
CA GLY A 109 11.47 14.35 -2.92
C GLY A 109 11.87 14.00 -4.35
N SER A 110 13.17 13.82 -4.63
CA SER A 110 13.70 13.50 -5.95
C SER A 110 14.86 12.51 -5.84
N ALA A 111 14.91 11.54 -6.75
CA ALA A 111 16.00 10.54 -6.83
C ALA A 111 16.40 10.30 -8.29
N THR A 112 17.69 10.12 -8.55
CA THR A 112 18.19 9.70 -9.86
C THR A 112 18.37 8.18 -9.86
N LEU A 113 17.72 7.49 -10.79
CA LEU A 113 17.73 6.03 -10.89
C LEU A 113 18.24 5.61 -12.26
N THR A 114 19.11 4.60 -12.31
CA THR A 114 19.36 3.88 -13.55
C THR A 114 18.14 3.04 -13.94
N TYR A 115 17.99 2.72 -15.23
CA TYR A 115 16.90 1.88 -15.69
C TYR A 115 16.83 0.54 -14.94
N GLU A 116 17.97 -0.12 -14.75
CA GLU A 116 18.05 -1.37 -14.00
C GLU A 116 17.58 -1.22 -12.54
N THR A 117 18.02 -0.17 -11.85
CA THR A 117 17.58 0.12 -10.47
C THR A 117 16.08 0.39 -10.41
N PHE A 118 15.54 1.12 -11.39
CA PHE A 118 14.12 1.37 -11.48
C PHE A 118 13.32 0.07 -11.69
N MET A 119 13.72 -0.76 -12.65
CA MET A 119 13.03 -2.02 -12.96
C MET A 119 13.04 -2.98 -11.77
N THR A 120 14.20 -3.18 -11.13
CA THR A 120 14.33 -4.05 -9.95
C THR A 120 13.55 -3.53 -8.74
N MET A 121 13.38 -2.20 -8.63
CA MET A 121 12.56 -1.58 -7.59
C MET A 121 11.06 -1.87 -7.78
N ILE A 122 10.54 -1.76 -9.00
CA ILE A 122 9.09 -1.86 -9.26
C ILE A 122 8.60 -3.29 -9.46
N MET A 123 9.44 -4.18 -10.00
CA MET A 123 9.05 -5.54 -10.40
C MET A 123 8.40 -6.37 -9.28
N PRO A 124 8.88 -6.33 -8.02
CA PRO A 124 8.24 -7.07 -6.94
C PRO A 124 6.75 -6.73 -6.78
N PHE A 125 6.34 -5.48 -7.01
CA PHE A 125 4.96 -5.04 -6.84
C PHE A 125 4.04 -5.44 -8.00
N LEU A 126 4.61 -5.71 -9.18
CA LEU A 126 3.85 -6.07 -10.38
C LEU A 126 3.69 -7.59 -10.53
N VAL A 127 4.72 -8.36 -10.16
CA VAL A 127 4.82 -9.81 -10.42
C VAL A 127 4.33 -10.65 -9.23
N SER A 128 3.36 -10.14 -8.46
CA SER A 128 2.78 -10.88 -7.34
C SER A 128 1.92 -12.04 -7.88
N TYR A 129 2.43 -13.28 -7.81
CA TYR A 129 1.68 -14.53 -8.03
C TYR A 129 1.40 -15.23 -6.70
#